data_AF-A0AB73GBE2-F1
#
_entry.id   AF-A0AB73GBE2-F1
#
_cell.length_a   1.000
_cell.length_b   1.000
_cell.length_c   1.000
_cell.angle_alpha   90.00
_cell.angle_beta   90.00
_cell.angle_gamma   90.00
#
_symmetry.space_group_name_H-M   'P 1'
#
loop_
_entity.id
_entity.type
_entity.pdbx_description
1 polymer ?
#
loop_
_entity_poly.entity_id
_entity_poly.type
_entity_poly.pdbx_seq_one_letter_code
_entity_poly.pdbx_strand_id
1 'polypeptide(L)' 'QPLQGLFLNVRAAAGTYTKGQPVAVANGQIKAASAGTPASGDTPAVAGDVVFAYVEEDTALTAQAGDLVRVVFK' A
#
# COMPACT_ATOMS: atom_id res chain seq x y z
N GLN A 1 -14.05 -3.70 4.42
CA GLN A 1 -12.84 -3.92 3.61
C GLN A 1 -13.10 -3.33 2.22
N PRO A 2 -12.10 -2.72 1.55
CA PRO A 2 -12.24 -2.29 0.16
C PRO A 2 -12.58 -3.46 -0.76
N LEU A 3 -13.22 -3.20 -1.89
CA LEU A 3 -13.55 -4.23 -2.87
C LEU A 3 -12.26 -4.81 -3.47
N GLN A 4 -12.12 -6.14 -3.46
CA GLN A 4 -11.00 -6.83 -4.07
C GLN A 4 -10.90 -6.50 -5.56
N GLY A 5 -9.69 -6.23 -6.05
CA GLY A 5 -9.46 -5.81 -7.43
C GLY A 5 -9.78 -4.34 -7.72
N LEU A 6 -10.23 -3.55 -6.73
CA LEU A 6 -10.41 -2.12 -6.89
C LEU A 6 -9.05 -1.42 -6.98
N PHE A 7 -8.90 -0.59 -8.00
CA PHE A 7 -7.75 0.29 -8.17
C PHE A 7 -8.05 1.69 -7.63
N LEU A 8 -7.11 2.27 -6.90
CA LEU A 8 -7.18 3.66 -6.44
C LEU A 8 -5.81 4.34 -6.62
N ASN A 9 -5.83 5.65 -6.82
CA ASN A 9 -4.65 6.49 -6.68
C ASN A 9 -4.65 7.07 -5.27
N VAL A 10 -3.64 6.73 -4.46
CA VAL A 10 -3.59 7.08 -3.03
C VAL A 10 -2.35 7.90 -2.74
N ARG A 11 -2.47 8.87 -1.83
CA ARG A 11 -1.34 9.71 -1.38
C ARG A 11 -0.26 8.84 -0.74
N ALA A 12 0.98 9.04 -1.14
CA ALA A 12 2.13 8.27 -0.67
C ALA A 12 3.10 9.14 0.12
N ALA A 13 3.78 8.52 1.10
CA ALA A 13 4.96 9.10 1.71
C ALA A 13 6.12 9.11 0.69
N ALA A 14 7.10 9.97 0.90
CA ALA A 14 8.27 10.03 0.02
C ALA A 14 8.99 8.66 -0.03
N GLY A 15 9.32 8.20 -1.23
CA GLY A 15 9.96 6.90 -1.42
C GLY A 15 9.81 6.37 -2.85
N THR A 16 10.44 5.22 -3.11
CA THR A 16 10.32 4.51 -4.39
C THR A 16 9.33 3.36 -4.26
N TYR A 17 8.37 3.32 -5.18
CA TYR A 17 7.28 2.34 -5.25
C TYR A 17 7.41 1.50 -6.52
N THR A 18 7.41 0.19 -6.36
CA THR A 18 7.53 -0.77 -7.49
C THR A 18 6.32 -1.69 -7.56
N LYS A 19 6.00 -2.17 -8.77
CA LYS A 19 4.85 -3.04 -9.01
C LYS A 19 4.84 -4.26 -8.08
N GLY A 20 3.68 -4.53 -7.48
CA GLY A 20 3.47 -5.63 -6.54
C GLY A 20 4.01 -5.37 -5.12
N GLN A 21 4.65 -4.23 -4.85
CA GLN A 21 5.13 -3.91 -3.52
C GLN A 21 3.96 -3.76 -2.53
N PRO A 22 4.00 -4.44 -1.37
CA PRO A 22 2.99 -4.26 -0.34
C PRO A 22 3.16 -2.90 0.34
N VAL A 23 2.05 -2.21 0.54
CA VAL A 23 2.01 -0.93 1.25
C VAL A 23 1.09 -0.99 2.46
N ALA A 24 1.42 -0.20 3.47
CA ALA A 24 0.60 0.02 4.65
C ALA A 24 0.26 1.51 4.77
N VAL A 25 -0.78 1.82 5.54
CA VAL A 25 -1.18 3.20 5.79
C VAL A 25 -0.52 3.71 7.07
N ALA A 26 0.16 4.84 6.99
CA ALA A 26 0.68 5.58 8.15
C ALA A 26 0.47 7.07 7.92
N ASN A 27 -0.02 7.79 8.94
CA ASN A 27 -0.30 9.23 8.87
C ASN A 27 -1.16 9.64 7.65
N GLY A 28 -2.13 8.79 7.26
CA GLY A 28 -3.04 9.04 6.14
C GLY A 28 -2.41 8.91 4.75
N GLN A 29 -1.18 8.39 4.65
CA GLN A 29 -0.49 8.12 3.40
C GLN A 29 -0.06 6.66 3.32
N ILE A 30 0.13 6.13 2.13
CA ILE A 30 0.74 4.83 1.95
C ILE A 30 2.27 4.94 2.15
N LYS A 31 2.85 3.91 2.76
CA LYS A 31 4.29 3.69 2.83
C LYS A 31 4.59 2.23 2.50
N ALA A 32 5.84 1.94 2.14
CA ALA A 32 6.31 0.56 2.05
C ALA A 32 5.99 -0.20 3.36
N ALA A 33 5.35 -1.37 3.23
CA ALA A 33 5.09 -2.22 4.37
C ALA A 33 6.37 -2.94 4.81
N SER A 34 6.65 -2.92 6.10
CA SER A 34 7.69 -3.69 6.77
C SER A 34 7.09 -5.04 7.15
N ALA A 35 7.72 -6.15 6.70
CA ALA A 35 7.34 -7.55 6.96
C ALA A 35 5.93 -7.73 7.55
N GLY A 36 4.91 -7.48 6.72
CA GLY A 36 3.53 -7.37 7.13
C GLY A 36 2.69 -8.56 6.69
N THR A 37 1.59 -8.82 7.39
CA THR A 37 0.57 -9.78 6.95
C THR A 37 -0.56 -9.03 6.20
N PRO A 38 -1.16 -9.64 5.14
CA PRO A 38 -2.33 -9.07 4.48
C PRO A 38 -3.44 -8.72 5.46
N ALA A 39 -4.07 -7.55 5.29
CA ALA A 39 -5.32 -7.26 5.99
C ALA A 39 -6.38 -8.28 5.57
N SER A 40 -6.68 -9.25 6.44
CA SER A 40 -7.84 -10.13 6.30
C SER A 40 -8.86 -9.77 7.37
N GLY A 41 -10.15 -9.78 7.00
CA GLY A 41 -11.26 -9.28 7.82
C GLY A 41 -11.41 -9.94 9.20
N ASP A 42 -10.85 -11.14 9.38
CA ASP A 42 -11.00 -11.93 10.61
C ASP A 42 -9.69 -12.20 11.37
N THR A 43 -8.55 -11.66 10.91
CA THR A 43 -7.24 -11.97 11.51
C THR A 43 -6.75 -10.81 12.40
N PRO A 44 -6.55 -11.03 13.72
CA PRO A 44 -5.95 -10.02 14.60
C PRO A 44 -4.59 -9.56 14.09
N ALA A 45 -4.29 -8.27 14.23
CA ALA A 45 -3.02 -7.69 13.80
C ALA A 45 -1.83 -8.44 14.44
N VAL A 46 -1.03 -9.10 13.61
CA VAL A 46 0.25 -9.70 14.01
C VAL A 46 1.30 -8.58 14.06
N ALA A 47 2.30 -8.69 14.94
CA ALA A 47 3.38 -7.70 15.06
C ALA A 47 4.03 -7.43 13.69
N GLY A 48 3.86 -6.22 13.16
CA GLY A 48 4.28 -5.81 11.81
C GLY A 48 3.30 -4.81 11.21
N ASP A 49 3.61 -4.28 10.03
CA ASP A 49 2.65 -3.45 9.30
C ASP A 49 1.48 -4.32 8.78
N VAL A 50 0.25 -3.83 8.86
CA VAL A 50 -0.89 -4.47 8.18
C VAL A 50 -0.87 -4.03 6.71
N VAL A 51 -0.77 -4.98 5.78
CA VAL A 51 -0.75 -4.65 4.35
C VAL A 51 -2.14 -4.17 3.93
N PHE A 52 -2.19 -2.96 3.42
CA PHE A 52 -3.39 -2.27 2.98
C PHE A 52 -3.71 -2.53 1.50
N ALA A 53 -2.70 -2.47 0.64
CA ALA A 53 -2.83 -2.62 -0.80
C ALA A 53 -1.49 -3.01 -1.43
N TYR A 54 -1.48 -3.23 -2.74
CA TYR A 54 -0.29 -3.52 -3.53
C TYR A 54 -0.12 -2.48 -4.64
N VAL A 55 1.10 -2.01 -4.85
CA VAL A 55 1.42 -1.03 -5.90
C VAL A 55 1.18 -1.63 -7.29
N GLU A 56 0.60 -0.85 -8.19
CA GLU A 56 0.32 -1.25 -9.58
C GLU A 56 0.89 -0.24 -10.58
N GLU A 57 1.93 0.50 -10.24
CA GLU A 57 2.70 1.29 -11.20
C GLU A 57 3.41 0.38 -12.21
N ASP A 58 3.42 0.77 -13.49
CA ASP A 58 4.04 -0.05 -14.54
C ASP A 58 5.57 0.10 -14.59
N THR A 59 6.09 1.21 -14.06
CA THR A 59 7.51 1.46 -13.85
C THR A 59 7.76 1.87 -12.40
N ALA A 60 9.01 1.75 -11.93
CA ALA A 60 9.38 2.22 -10.60
C ALA A 60 9.12 3.74 -10.48
N LEU A 61 8.28 4.13 -9.52
CA LEU A 61 7.88 5.51 -9.30
C LEU A 61 8.57 6.04 -8.04
N THR A 62 9.34 7.11 -8.16
CA THR A 62 9.86 7.85 -6.99
C THR A 62 8.91 8.99 -6.68
N ALA A 63 8.17 8.85 -5.58
CA ALA A 63 7.16 9.80 -5.12
C ALA A 63 7.74 10.72 -4.04
N GLN A 64 7.30 11.97 -4.03
CA GLN A 64 7.39 12.88 -2.89
C GLN A 64 6.18 12.69 -1.97
N ALA A 65 6.26 13.21 -0.75
CA ALA A 65 5.16 13.12 0.20
C ALA A 65 3.89 13.82 -0.34
N GLY A 66 2.80 13.08 -0.40
CA GLY A 66 1.50 13.55 -0.91
C GLY A 66 1.25 13.28 -2.39
N ASP A 67 2.25 12.81 -3.14
CA ASP A 67 2.08 12.34 -4.53
C ASP A 67 1.16 11.14 -4.59
N LEU A 68 0.53 10.93 -5.75
CA LEU A 68 -0.40 9.83 -5.96
C LEU A 68 0.33 8.61 -6.53
N VAL A 69 0.07 7.45 -5.93
CA VAL A 69 0.54 6.14 -6.40
C VAL A 69 -0.67 5.24 -6.65
N ARG A 70 -0.69 4.58 -7.80
CA ARG A 70 -1.71 3.60 -8.17
C ARG A 70 -1.51 2.31 -7.38
N VAL A 71 -2.55 1.88 -6.68
CA VAL A 71 -2.57 0.63 -5.90
C VAL A 71 -3.83 -0.19 -6.21
N VAL A 72 -3.80 -1.47 -5.86
CA VAL A 72 -4.95 -2.39 -5.91
C VAL A 72 -5.11 -3.13 -4.59
N PHE A 73 -6.36 -3.38 -4.21
CA PHE A 73 -6.70 -4.23 -3.06
C PHE A 73 -6.72 -5.70 -3.49
N LYS A 74 -5.94 -6.55 -2.79
CA LYS A 74 -5.83 -8.00 -3.04
C LYS A 74 -6.02 -8.77 -1.75
#